data_AF-A0A821RPN4-F1
#
_entry.id   AF-A0A821RPN4-F1
#
_cell.length_a   1.000
_cell.length_b   1.000
_cell.length_c   1.000
_cell.angle_alpha   90.00
_cell.angle_beta   90.00
_cell.angle_gamma   90.00
#
_symmetry.space_group_name_H-M   'P 1'
#
loop_
_entity.id
_entity.type
_entity.pdbx_description
1 polymer ?
#
loop_
_entity_poly.entity_id
_entity_poly.type
_entity_poly.pdbx_seq_one_letter_code
_entity_poly.pdbx_strand_id
1 'polypeptide(L)'
;MTSETFKTVFLASCGGDYNIFGTLPYYFRMKSSGNYDVTLINYTFTKHNLLSKYSQQLTKLLFRVDPRTDVSRLTDNIYFPKQRLANEFRMPIYAILCDHDETRIDLIVEAYKYLIQERTIDELVLIDGGSDVLLTGNEQQLDK
;
A
#
# COMPACT_ATOMS: atom_id res chain seq x y z
N MET A 1 -35.51 6.74 -4.18
CA MET A 1 -34.25 6.06 -4.57
C MET A 1 -33.14 7.08 -4.42
N THR A 2 -32.40 7.04 -3.32
CA THR A 2 -31.14 7.79 -3.21
C THR A 2 -30.21 7.19 -4.26
N SER A 3 -29.78 7.98 -5.26
CA SER A 3 -28.75 7.49 -6.18
C SER A 3 -27.52 7.21 -5.33
N GLU A 4 -27.07 5.97 -5.26
CA GLU A 4 -25.85 5.68 -4.52
C GLU A 4 -24.70 6.35 -5.25
N THR A 5 -24.13 7.39 -4.63
CA THR A 5 -23.04 8.16 -5.20
C THR A 5 -21.78 7.30 -5.24
N PHE A 6 -21.21 7.15 -6.42
CA PHE A 6 -19.93 6.47 -6.60
C PHE A 6 -18.81 7.33 -6.00
N LYS A 7 -17.91 6.72 -5.21
CA LYS A 7 -16.82 7.43 -4.52
C LYS A 7 -15.45 6.83 -4.84
N THR A 8 -14.46 7.70 -5.02
CA THR A 8 -13.05 7.33 -5.14
C THR A 8 -12.37 7.47 -3.78
N VAL A 9 -11.86 6.36 -3.25
CA VAL A 9 -11.30 6.28 -1.88
C VAL A 9 -9.87 5.76 -1.93
N PHE A 10 -9.00 6.41 -1.19
CA PHE A 10 -7.65 5.92 -0.91
C PHE A 10 -7.62 5.29 0.48
N LEU A 11 -7.22 4.02 0.55
CA LEU A 11 -6.91 3.34 1.81
C LEU A 11 -5.39 3.25 1.91
N ALA A 12 -4.79 4.05 2.79
CA ALA A 12 -3.35 4.10 2.97
C ALA A 12 -2.97 3.52 4.34
N SER A 13 -2.11 2.50 4.36
CA SER A 13 -1.54 1.99 5.61
C SER A 13 -0.27 2.73 5.99
N CYS A 14 -0.18 3.14 7.25
CA CYS A 14 0.97 3.79 7.87
C CYS A 14 1.54 2.86 8.95
N GLY A 15 2.86 2.77 9.06
CA GLY A 15 3.53 1.93 10.07
C GLY A 15 4.19 0.65 9.53
N GLY A 16 4.37 0.54 8.22
CA GLY A 16 5.25 -0.46 7.63
C GLY A 16 4.54 -1.56 6.84
N ASP A 17 5.33 -2.52 6.40
CA ASP A 17 5.00 -3.34 5.26
C ASP A 17 3.75 -4.21 5.40
N TYR A 18 3.50 -4.79 6.57
CA TYR A 18 2.33 -5.63 6.84
C TYR A 18 1.09 -4.83 7.24
N ASN A 19 1.19 -3.53 7.52
CA ASN A 19 0.05 -2.72 7.95
C ASN A 19 -1.01 -2.58 6.85
N ILE A 20 -0.64 -2.84 5.59
CA ILE A 20 -1.59 -2.90 4.47
C ILE A 20 -2.68 -3.95 4.70
N PHE A 21 -2.44 -5.00 5.47
CA PHE A 21 -3.48 -5.98 5.81
C PHE A 21 -4.58 -5.37 6.69
N GLY A 22 -4.28 -4.33 7.47
CA GLY A 22 -5.26 -3.55 8.22
C GLY A 22 -6.28 -2.83 7.32
N THR A 23 -5.96 -2.64 6.03
CA THR A 23 -6.90 -2.07 5.05
C THR A 23 -7.98 -3.06 4.59
N LEU A 24 -7.75 -4.38 4.76
CA LEU A 24 -8.61 -5.40 4.16
C LEU A 24 -10.07 -5.36 4.64
N PRO A 25 -10.38 -5.19 5.94
CA PRO A 25 -11.77 -5.09 6.39
C PRO A 25 -12.53 -3.93 5.71
N TYR A 26 -11.86 -2.78 5.54
CA TYR A 26 -12.42 -1.62 4.85
C TYR A 26 -12.57 -1.88 3.36
N TYR A 27 -11.54 -2.44 2.71
CA TYR A 27 -11.55 -2.78 1.29
C TYR A 27 -12.72 -3.70 0.95
N PHE A 28 -12.89 -4.81 1.67
CA PHE A 28 -13.97 -5.76 1.39
C PHE A 28 -15.36 -5.16 1.65
N ARG A 29 -15.52 -4.35 2.71
CA ARG A 29 -16.75 -3.63 2.95
C ARG A 29 -17.11 -2.70 1.79
N MET A 30 -16.17 -1.87 1.34
CA MET A 30 -16.37 -0.93 0.23
C MET A 30 -16.62 -1.64 -1.10
N LYS A 31 -15.88 -2.73 -1.39
CA LYS A 31 -16.12 -3.53 -2.60
C LYS A 31 -17.48 -4.21 -2.60
N SER A 32 -17.96 -4.68 -1.44
CA SER A 32 -19.27 -5.36 -1.33
C SER A 32 -20.45 -4.45 -1.65
N SER A 33 -20.33 -3.13 -1.46
CA SER A 33 -21.40 -2.17 -1.78
C SER A 33 -21.38 -1.71 -3.23
N GLY A 34 -20.37 -2.04 -4.03
CA GLY A 34 -20.31 -1.74 -5.48
C GLY A 34 -20.07 -0.27 -5.88
N ASN A 35 -20.24 0.68 -4.97
CA ASN A 35 -20.17 2.13 -5.27
C ASN A 35 -18.81 2.78 -4.96
N TYR A 36 -17.74 2.00 -4.85
CA TYR A 36 -16.42 2.52 -4.48
C TYR A 36 -15.33 2.09 -5.47
N ASP A 37 -14.60 3.06 -5.98
CA ASP A 37 -13.27 2.85 -6.55
C ASP A 37 -12.23 2.99 -5.43
N VAL A 38 -11.49 1.92 -5.15
CA VAL A 38 -10.61 1.84 -3.99
C VAL A 38 -9.18 1.66 -4.46
N THR A 39 -8.32 2.62 -4.11
CA THR A 39 -6.86 2.53 -4.30
C THR A 39 -6.20 2.13 -2.98
N LEU A 40 -5.39 1.07 -3.00
CA LEU A 40 -4.61 0.61 -1.85
C LEU A 40 -3.21 1.21 -1.90
N ILE A 41 -2.79 1.84 -0.80
CA ILE A 41 -1.50 2.51 -0.65
C ILE A 41 -0.81 1.98 0.61
N ASN A 42 0.49 1.71 0.54
CA ASN A 42 1.28 1.24 1.68
C ASN A 42 2.53 2.12 1.88
N TYR A 43 2.68 2.70 3.07
CA TYR A 43 3.94 3.29 3.51
C TYR A 43 4.89 2.18 3.93
N THR A 44 5.94 1.97 3.16
CA THR A 44 6.73 0.74 3.17
C THR A 44 8.18 0.99 3.58
N PHE A 45 8.76 0.04 4.33
CA PHE A 45 10.19 -0.05 4.62
C PHE A 45 10.88 -1.11 3.74
N THR A 46 10.18 -1.64 2.73
CA THR A 46 10.76 -2.58 1.76
C THR A 46 11.98 -1.91 1.12
N LYS A 47 13.11 -2.61 1.14
CA LYS A 47 14.37 -2.10 0.58
C LYS A 47 14.18 -1.58 -0.85
N HIS A 48 14.71 -0.38 -1.13
CA HIS A 48 14.58 0.28 -2.43
C HIS A 48 14.97 -0.64 -3.60
N ASN A 49 16.06 -1.41 -3.47
CA ASN A 49 16.50 -2.35 -4.51
C ASN A 49 15.47 -3.43 -4.86
N LEU A 50 14.66 -3.90 -3.89
CA LEU A 50 13.55 -4.82 -4.13
C LEU A 50 12.41 -4.10 -4.85
N LEU A 51 12.03 -2.91 -4.37
CA LEU A 51 10.99 -2.10 -5.01
C LEU A 51 11.33 -1.80 -6.48
N SER A 52 12.52 -1.26 -6.76
CA SER A 52 12.97 -0.96 -8.13
C SER A 52 13.07 -2.19 -9.03
N LYS A 53 13.42 -3.35 -8.47
CA LYS A 53 13.51 -4.60 -9.25
C LYS A 53 12.14 -5.16 -9.62
N TYR A 54 11.16 -5.02 -8.73
CA TYR A 54 9.88 -5.72 -8.86
C TYR A 54 8.68 -4.84 -9.15
N SER A 55 8.84 -3.52 -9.15
CA SER A 55 7.77 -2.52 -9.25
C SER A 55 8.15 -1.43 -10.25
N GLN A 56 7.16 -0.69 -10.75
CA GLN A 56 7.40 0.50 -11.55
C GLN A 56 7.59 1.71 -10.63
N GLN A 57 8.71 2.41 -10.73
CA GLN A 57 8.90 3.69 -10.03
C GLN A 57 8.18 4.82 -10.78
N LEU A 58 7.33 5.56 -10.08
CA LEU A 58 6.47 6.60 -10.63
C LEU A 58 6.92 8.01 -10.21
N THR A 59 7.39 8.14 -8.98
CA THR A 59 8.08 9.32 -8.44
C THR A 59 9.28 8.88 -7.61
N LYS A 60 9.98 9.81 -6.95
CA LYS A 60 11.11 9.44 -6.09
C LYS A 60 10.72 8.42 -5.01
N LEU A 61 9.57 8.59 -4.35
CA LEU A 61 9.10 7.69 -3.30
C LEU A 61 7.95 6.77 -3.73
N LEU A 62 7.29 7.03 -4.85
CA LEU A 62 6.12 6.25 -5.27
C LEU A 62 6.48 5.12 -6.21
N PHE A 63 6.05 3.91 -5.85
CA PHE A 63 6.15 2.71 -6.67
C PHE A 63 4.76 2.11 -6.91
N ARG A 64 4.55 1.57 -8.11
CA ARG A 64 3.39 0.76 -8.47
C ARG A 64 3.79 -0.71 -8.52
N VAL A 65 3.19 -1.51 -7.64
CA VAL A 65 3.38 -2.95 -7.56
C VAL A 65 2.23 -3.63 -8.30
N ASP A 66 2.46 -4.04 -9.54
CA ASP A 66 1.47 -4.75 -10.34
C ASP A 66 1.43 -6.26 -10.03
N PRO A 67 0.31 -6.94 -10.31
CA PRO A 67 0.22 -8.39 -10.23
C PRO A 67 1.25 -9.06 -11.15
N ARG A 68 1.90 -10.12 -10.67
CA ARG A 68 2.92 -10.87 -11.41
C ARG A 68 2.64 -12.37 -11.35
N THR A 69 2.80 -13.03 -12.49
CA THR A 69 2.66 -14.48 -12.63
C THR A 69 3.89 -15.25 -12.12
N ASP A 70 5.09 -14.68 -12.25
CA ASP A 70 6.33 -15.28 -11.76
C ASP A 70 6.74 -14.69 -10.39
N VAL A 71 6.12 -15.23 -9.34
CA VAL A 71 6.51 -14.96 -7.94
C VAL A 71 7.33 -16.08 -7.33
N SER A 72 7.78 -17.06 -8.13
CA SER A 72 8.68 -18.13 -7.67
C SER A 72 9.96 -17.57 -7.04
N ARG A 73 10.38 -16.38 -7.48
CA ARG A 73 11.55 -15.63 -6.98
C ARG A 73 11.26 -14.79 -5.73
N LEU A 74 9.99 -14.65 -5.34
CA LEU A 74 9.55 -13.99 -4.11
C LEU A 74 9.13 -15.09 -3.13
N THR A 75 10.12 -15.84 -2.65
CA THR A 75 9.97 -16.88 -1.63
C THR A 75 9.41 -16.28 -0.33
N ASP A 76 8.92 -17.12 0.59
CA ASP A 76 8.46 -16.68 1.93
C ASP A 76 9.49 -15.82 2.69
N ASN A 77 10.77 -15.98 2.37
CA ASN A 77 11.87 -15.23 2.97
C ASN A 77 12.03 -13.80 2.42
N ILE A 78 11.27 -13.38 1.39
CA ILE A 78 11.34 -12.01 0.86
C ILE A 78 10.19 -11.19 1.46
N TYR A 79 10.57 -10.22 2.30
CA TYR A 79 9.70 -9.27 2.96
C TYR A 79 9.05 -8.30 1.95
N PHE A 80 8.01 -8.75 1.24
CA PHE A 80 7.32 -7.96 0.23
C PHE A 80 5.81 -8.26 0.11
N PRO A 81 5.02 -8.05 1.19
CA PRO A 81 3.61 -8.45 1.23
C PRO A 81 2.69 -7.72 0.24
N LYS A 82 3.12 -6.55 -0.29
CA LYS A 82 2.40 -5.83 -1.33
C LYS A 82 2.27 -6.64 -2.61
N GLN A 83 3.31 -7.39 -3.00
CA GLN A 83 3.21 -8.26 -4.17
C GLN A 83 2.19 -9.38 -3.97
N ARG A 84 2.13 -9.96 -2.75
CA ARG A 84 1.14 -10.99 -2.42
C ARG A 84 -0.27 -10.43 -2.62
N LEU A 85 -0.56 -9.26 -2.03
CA LEU A 85 -1.86 -8.61 -2.20
C LEU A 85 -2.15 -8.22 -3.65
N ALA A 86 -1.17 -7.68 -4.39
CA ALA A 86 -1.36 -7.34 -5.80
C ALA A 86 -1.76 -8.57 -6.62
N ASN A 87 -1.12 -9.71 -6.37
CA ASN A 87 -1.43 -10.96 -7.04
C ASN A 87 -2.81 -11.51 -6.67
N GLU A 88 -3.11 -11.58 -5.37
CA GLU A 88 -4.38 -12.11 -4.87
C GLU A 88 -5.56 -11.28 -5.39
N PHE A 89 -5.45 -9.95 -5.34
CA PHE A 89 -6.53 -9.07 -5.79
C PHE A 89 -6.49 -8.76 -7.28
N ARG A 90 -5.44 -9.20 -7.98
CA ARG A 90 -5.21 -8.92 -9.41
C ARG A 90 -5.34 -7.44 -9.75
N MET A 91 -4.85 -6.57 -8.87
CA MET A 91 -4.86 -5.12 -9.03
C MET A 91 -3.55 -4.51 -8.50
N PRO A 92 -3.16 -3.31 -8.95
CA PRO A 92 -1.96 -2.67 -8.43
C PRO A 92 -2.12 -2.27 -6.96
N ILE A 93 -1.02 -2.37 -6.23
CA ILE A 93 -0.83 -1.76 -4.91
C ILE A 93 0.21 -0.65 -5.05
N TYR A 94 -0.07 0.52 -4.50
CA TYR A 94 0.89 1.62 -4.50
C TYR A 94 1.72 1.58 -3.22
N ALA A 95 3.02 1.78 -3.36
CA ALA A 95 3.97 1.76 -2.28
C ALA A 95 4.67 3.12 -2.20
N ILE A 96 4.57 3.78 -1.05
CA ILE A 96 5.32 5.00 -0.74
C ILE A 96 6.51 4.56 0.11
N LEU A 97 7.71 4.68 -0.43
CA LEU A 97 8.94 4.34 0.27
C LEU A 97 9.16 5.28 1.45
N CYS A 98 9.34 4.68 2.63
CA CYS A 98 9.77 5.35 3.85
C CYS A 98 11.20 4.88 4.17
N ASP A 99 12.18 5.62 3.67
CA ASP A 99 13.59 5.46 4.03
C ASP A 99 14.04 6.64 4.91
N HIS A 100 14.73 6.37 6.02
CA HIS A 100 15.11 7.38 7.00
C HIS A 100 15.95 8.51 6.41
N ASP A 101 16.77 8.23 5.39
CA ASP A 101 17.67 9.21 4.78
C ASP A 101 17.02 10.00 3.63
N GLU A 102 15.96 9.45 3.03
CA GLU A 102 15.35 10.03 1.81
C GLU A 102 13.93 10.55 1.99
N THR A 103 13.24 10.18 3.07
CA THR A 103 11.83 10.55 3.25
C THR A 103 11.69 12.01 3.62
N ARG A 104 11.09 12.78 2.71
CA ARG A 104 10.75 14.19 2.94
C ARG A 104 9.29 14.45 2.58
N ILE A 105 8.68 15.41 3.27
CA ILE A 105 7.27 15.77 3.08
C ILE A 105 6.99 16.18 1.63
N ASP A 106 7.88 16.93 0.99
CA ASP A 106 7.72 17.37 -0.39
C ASP A 106 7.61 16.19 -1.38
N LEU A 107 8.37 15.11 -1.13
CA LEU A 107 8.36 13.91 -1.96
C LEU A 107 7.12 13.04 -1.72
N ILE A 108 6.59 13.04 -0.49
CA ILE A 108 5.29 12.41 -0.20
C ILE A 108 4.17 13.19 -0.90
N VAL A 109 4.22 14.53 -0.84
CA VAL A 109 3.26 15.39 -1.55
C VAL A 109 3.34 15.16 -3.06
N GLU A 110 4.54 15.00 -3.63
CA GLU A 110 4.73 14.61 -5.03
C GLU A 110 4.08 13.27 -5.35
N ALA A 111 4.25 12.25 -4.50
CA ALA A 111 3.61 10.96 -4.67
C ALA A 111 2.07 11.07 -4.68
N TYR A 112 1.47 11.79 -3.74
CA TYR A 112 0.02 12.00 -3.76
C TYR A 112 -0.41 12.82 -4.96
N LYS A 113 0.30 13.87 -5.35
CA LYS A 113 0.00 14.63 -6.58
C LYS A 113 0.00 13.74 -7.82
N TYR A 114 0.96 12.82 -7.92
CA TYR A 114 0.99 11.83 -8.98
C TYR A 114 -0.22 10.88 -8.89
N LEU A 115 -0.55 10.39 -7.71
CA LEU A 115 -1.70 9.52 -7.53
C LEU A 115 -3.00 10.25 -7.87
N ILE A 116 -3.18 11.50 -7.47
CA ILE A 116 -4.45 12.21 -7.65
C ILE A 116 -4.60 12.77 -9.07
N GLN A 117 -3.52 13.13 -9.79
CA GLN A 117 -3.52 13.62 -11.18
C GLN A 117 -4.84 14.34 -11.59
N GLU A 118 -5.55 13.86 -12.61
CA GLU A 118 -6.84 14.41 -13.08
C GLU A 118 -8.05 13.77 -12.38
N ARG A 119 -7.84 12.92 -11.37
CA ARG A 119 -8.93 12.28 -10.61
C ARG A 119 -9.24 13.02 -9.32
N THR A 120 -10.53 13.15 -9.03
CA THR A 120 -11.00 13.58 -7.71
C THR A 120 -10.96 12.42 -6.73
N ILE A 121 -10.66 12.73 -5.47
CA ILE A 121 -10.72 11.77 -4.36
C ILE A 121 -11.71 12.30 -3.36
N ASP A 122 -12.67 11.46 -3.00
CA ASP A 122 -13.71 11.80 -2.03
C ASP A 122 -13.23 11.57 -0.60
N GLU A 123 -12.34 10.60 -0.40
CA GLU A 123 -11.89 10.19 0.93
C GLU A 123 -10.47 9.61 0.93
N LEU A 124 -9.68 9.98 1.93
CA LEU A 124 -8.40 9.36 2.28
C LEU A 124 -8.53 8.79 3.69
N VAL A 125 -8.40 7.47 3.82
CA VAL A 125 -8.38 6.78 5.11
C VAL A 125 -6.94 6.37 5.40
N LEU A 126 -6.38 6.92 6.47
CA LEU A 126 -5.07 6.52 7.00
C LEU A 126 -5.28 5.46 8.08
N ILE A 127 -4.66 4.30 7.89
CA ILE A 127 -4.75 3.17 8.80
C ILE A 127 -3.36 2.95 9.39
N ASP A 128 -3.19 3.42 10.62
CA ASP A 128 -2.00 3.11 11.41
C ASP A 128 -2.15 1.68 11.94
N GLY A 129 -1.25 0.79 11.54
CA GLY A 129 -1.36 -0.61 11.91
C GLY A 129 -0.98 -0.80 13.37
N GLY A 130 -1.97 -0.99 14.23
CA GLY A 130 -1.78 -1.46 15.59
C GLY A 130 -1.46 -2.96 15.68
N SER A 131 -0.78 -3.56 14.69
CA SER A 131 -0.44 -4.98 14.79
C SER A 131 0.46 -5.24 16.01
N ASP A 132 1.26 -4.24 16.39
CA ASP A 132 2.15 -4.26 17.55
C ASP A 132 1.36 -4.27 18.87
N VAL A 133 0.08 -3.85 18.88
CA VAL A 133 -0.76 -3.99 20.08
C VAL A 133 -1.29 -5.41 20.28
N LEU A 134 -1.23 -6.26 19.25
CA LEU A 134 -1.65 -7.66 19.31
C LEU A 134 -0.48 -8.63 19.45
N LEU A 135 0.74 -8.19 19.17
CA LEU A 135 1.96 -8.99 19.24
C LEU A 135 2.78 -8.60 20.48
N THR A 136 3.09 -9.59 21.32
CA THR A 136 4.00 -9.39 22.46
C THR A 136 5.40 -9.85 22.06
N GLY A 137 6.41 -8.99 22.20
CA GLY A 137 7.79 -9.28 21.80
C GLY A 137 8.55 -8.02 21.39
N ASN A 138 9.88 -8.09 21.34
CA ASN A 138 10.71 -7.01 20.81
C ASN A 138 10.88 -7.20 19.29
N GLU A 139 10.41 -6.24 18.49
CA GLU A 139 10.50 -6.26 17.03
C GLU A 139 11.92 -6.51 16.51
N GLN A 140 12.94 -6.11 17.26
CA GLN A 140 14.36 -6.29 16.88
C GLN A 140 14.80 -7.76 16.74
N GLN A 141 13.98 -8.74 17.14
CA GLN A 141 14.30 -10.17 17.01
C GLN A 141 13.65 -10.84 15.79
N LEU A 142 12.84 -10.14 15.01
CA LEU A 142 12.21 -10.69 13.80
C LEU A 142 13.14 -10.72 12.58
N ASP A 143 14.25 -9.97 12.62
CA ASP A 143 15.23 -9.82 11.53
C ASP A 143 16.56 -10.59 11.75
N LYS A 144 16.59 -11.61 12.62
CA LYS A 144 17.78 -12.46 12.83
C LYS A 144 17.67 -13.85 12.23
#